data_AF-A0A372QVG5-F1
#
_entry.id   AF-A0A372QVG5-F1
#
_cell.length_a   1.000
_cell.length_b   1.000
_cell.length_c   1.000
_cell.angle_alpha   90.00
_cell.angle_beta   90.00
_cell.angle_gamma   90.00
#
_symmetry.space_group_name_H-M   'P 1'
#
loop_
_entity.id
_entity.type
_entity.pdbx_description
1 polymer ?
#
loop_
_entity_poly.entity_id
_entity_poly.type
_entity_poly.pdbx_seq_one_letter_code
_entity_poly.pdbx_strand_id
1 'polypeptide(L)'
;MEIVPLISTHENTSAAPFSGACTSLIHMPLDIFIEICKHLPPFDLHTLTHVCRQFHYWLNSTTSYITRDIWNYSRLNLDEHMKLDPPEGMDEISFIKLSLIEKKCQICKNDEEIPKIYWVFRVRLCTKCFRNRVTM
;
A
#
# COMPACT_ATOMS: atom_id res chain seq x y z
N MET A 1 23.21 32.13 -65.69
CA MET A 1 23.74 30.77 -65.45
C MET A 1 24.71 30.89 -64.29
N GLU A 2 24.50 30.42 -63.07
CA GLU A 2 23.35 29.88 -62.33
C GLU A 2 23.49 30.42 -60.90
N ILE A 3 22.38 30.71 -60.22
CA ILE A 3 22.37 31.01 -58.80
C ILE A 3 22.18 29.67 -58.08
N VAL A 4 23.24 29.17 -57.43
CA VAL A 4 23.16 27.99 -56.56
C VAL A 4 22.80 28.47 -55.15
N PRO A 5 21.68 28.06 -54.55
CA PRO A 5 21.37 28.38 -53.17
C PRO A 5 22.11 27.40 -52.24
N LEU A 6 22.89 27.94 -51.29
CA LEU A 6 23.38 27.19 -50.14
C LEU A 6 22.19 26.93 -49.19
N ILE A 7 21.52 25.80 -49.40
CA ILE A 7 20.53 25.27 -48.47
C ILE A 7 21.30 24.76 -47.25
N SER A 8 21.25 25.51 -46.16
CA SER A 8 21.63 25.04 -44.82
C SER A 8 20.73 23.85 -44.49
N THR A 9 21.32 22.65 -44.48
CA THR A 9 20.68 21.44 -44.00
C THR A 9 20.42 21.58 -42.51
N HIS A 10 19.20 21.96 -42.14
CA HIS A 10 18.72 21.70 -40.79
C HIS A 10 18.71 20.18 -40.62
N GLU A 11 19.64 19.71 -39.80
CA GLU A 11 19.67 18.36 -39.27
C GLU A 11 18.32 18.07 -38.63
N ASN A 12 17.49 17.28 -39.33
CA ASN A 12 16.37 16.60 -38.72
C ASN A 12 16.94 15.57 -37.75
N THR A 13 17.26 16.03 -36.53
CA THR A 13 17.35 15.16 -35.37
C THR A 13 15.96 14.60 -35.15
N SER A 14 15.66 13.48 -35.83
CA SER A 14 14.50 12.68 -35.49
C SER A 14 14.68 12.26 -34.05
N ALA A 15 13.91 12.86 -33.15
CA ALA A 15 13.79 12.37 -31.79
C ALA A 15 13.53 10.87 -31.87
N ALA A 16 14.47 10.07 -31.36
CA ALA A 16 14.27 8.64 -31.23
C ALA A 16 12.94 8.47 -30.49
N PRO A 17 12.02 7.61 -30.97
CA PRO A 17 10.82 7.34 -30.22
C PRO A 17 11.32 6.73 -28.91
N PHE A 18 11.10 7.43 -27.79
CA PHE A 18 11.09 6.80 -26.48
C PHE A 18 9.91 5.82 -26.48
N SER A 19 10.07 4.69 -27.15
CA SER A 19 9.27 3.50 -26.91
C SER A 19 9.83 2.86 -25.65
N GLY A 20 9.77 3.61 -24.55
CA GLY A 20 9.95 3.09 -23.21
C GLY A 20 8.72 2.27 -22.91
N ALA A 21 8.65 1.05 -23.45
CA ALA A 21 7.73 0.07 -22.94
C ALA A 21 8.06 -0.07 -21.45
N CYS A 22 7.15 0.40 -20.58
CA CYS A 22 7.22 0.09 -19.16
C CYS A 22 7.23 -1.44 -19.08
N THR A 23 8.40 -2.03 -18.88
CA THR A 23 8.49 -3.44 -18.53
C THR A 23 7.59 -3.60 -17.31
N SER A 24 6.58 -4.45 -17.45
CA SER A 24 5.58 -4.66 -16.41
C SER A 24 6.28 -4.83 -15.06
N LEU A 25 5.81 -4.16 -14.00
CA LEU A 25 6.37 -4.28 -12.64
C LEU A 25 6.44 -5.75 -12.17
N ILE A 26 5.72 -6.66 -12.85
CA ILE A 26 5.75 -8.11 -12.65
C ILE A 26 7.12 -8.72 -13.01
N HIS A 27 7.90 -8.11 -13.90
CA HIS A 27 9.25 -8.56 -14.28
C HIS A 27 10.36 -7.96 -13.40
N MET A 28 10.00 -7.13 -12.42
CA MET A 28 10.95 -6.56 -11.48
C MET A 28 11.52 -7.65 -10.56
N PRO A 29 12.84 -7.65 -10.27
CA PRO A 29 13.40 -8.52 -9.24
C PRO A 29 12.72 -8.29 -7.89
N LEU A 30 12.46 -9.38 -7.16
CA LEU A 30 11.74 -9.33 -5.89
C LEU A 30 12.40 -8.39 -4.87
N ASP A 31 13.74 -8.38 -4.80
CA ASP A 31 14.48 -7.55 -3.84
C ASP A 31 14.26 -6.04 -4.10
N ILE A 32 14.17 -5.63 -5.36
CA ILE A 32 13.88 -4.24 -5.73
C ILE A 32 12.43 -3.90 -5.38
N PHE A 33 11.49 -4.81 -5.61
CA PHE A 33 10.10 -4.63 -5.21
C PHE A 33 9.98 -4.46 -3.69
N ILE A 34 10.67 -5.29 -2.90
CA ILE A 34 10.72 -5.20 -1.44
C ILE A 34 11.26 -3.84 -1.00
N GLU A 35 12.34 -3.36 -1.63
CA GLU A 35 12.93 -2.06 -1.30
C GLU A 35 11.98 -0.90 -1.58
N ILE A 36 11.28 -0.92 -2.73
CA ILE A 36 10.23 0.07 -3.03
C ILE A 36 9.16 0.06 -1.94
N CYS A 37 8.72 -1.13 -1.50
CA CYS A 37 7.67 -1.26 -0.50
C CYS A 37 8.04 -0.63 0.85
N LYS A 38 9.34 -0.60 1.24
CA LYS A 38 9.77 0.06 2.48
C LYS A 38 9.57 1.57 2.47
N HIS A 39 9.41 2.18 1.30
CA HIS A 39 9.16 3.61 1.15
C HIS A 39 7.67 3.96 1.02
N LEU A 40 6.77 2.98 1.13
CA LEU A 40 5.33 3.19 0.99
C LEU A 40 4.65 3.21 2.35
N PRO A 41 3.72 4.17 2.61
CA PRO A 41 2.93 4.16 3.82
C PRO A 41 1.98 2.95 3.85
N PRO A 42 1.45 2.56 5.03
CA PRO A 42 0.67 1.33 5.16
C PRO A 42 -0.58 1.26 4.27
N PHE A 43 -1.19 2.41 3.98
CA PHE A 43 -2.35 2.49 3.09
C PHE A 43 -2.01 2.15 1.64
N ASP A 44 -0.84 2.58 1.16
CA ASP A 44 -0.40 2.33 -0.21
C ASP A 44 0.02 0.86 -0.37
N LEU A 45 0.71 0.30 0.62
CA LEU A 45 0.98 -1.14 0.70
C LEU A 45 -0.32 -1.95 0.64
N HIS A 46 -1.34 -1.53 1.38
CA HIS A 46 -2.64 -2.20 1.33
C HIS A 46 -3.25 -2.13 -0.05
N THR A 47 -3.22 -0.95 -0.69
CA THR A 47 -3.73 -0.78 -2.05
C THR A 47 -3.01 -1.69 -3.04
N LEU A 48 -1.68 -1.84 -2.92
CA LEU A 48 -0.88 -2.75 -3.76
C LEU A 48 -1.31 -4.22 -3.62
N THR A 49 -1.80 -4.66 -2.45
CA THR A 49 -2.32 -6.04 -2.29
C THR A 49 -3.50 -6.37 -3.19
N HIS A 50 -4.18 -5.35 -3.75
CA HIS A 50 -5.34 -5.50 -4.64
C HIS A 50 -5.01 -5.30 -6.12
N VAL A 51 -3.78 -4.92 -6.47
CA VAL A 51 -3.39 -4.61 -7.86
C VAL A 51 -3.24 -5.87 -8.70
N CYS A 52 -2.54 -6.89 -8.19
CA CYS A 52 -2.37 -8.16 -8.87
C CYS A 52 -2.17 -9.32 -7.90
N ARG A 53 -2.34 -10.56 -8.38
CA ARG A 53 -2.20 -11.78 -7.56
C ARG A 53 -0.80 -11.93 -6.96
N GLN A 54 0.23 -11.50 -7.70
CA GLN A 54 1.62 -11.59 -7.24
C GLN A 54 1.87 -10.68 -6.04
N PHE A 55 1.44 -9.41 -6.12
CA PHE A 55 1.58 -8.46 -5.02
C PHE A 55 0.73 -8.87 -3.83
N HIS A 56 -0.47 -9.39 -4.06
CA HIS A 56 -1.29 -9.97 -3.00
C HIS A 56 -0.51 -11.04 -2.22
N TYR A 57 0.10 -11.99 -2.92
CA TYR A 57 0.86 -13.07 -2.29
C TYR A 57 2.09 -12.55 -1.52
N TRP A 58 2.85 -11.62 -2.10
CA TRP A 58 4.05 -11.05 -1.47
C TRP A 58 3.74 -10.18 -0.24
N LEU A 59 2.68 -9.38 -0.31
CA LEU A 59 2.38 -8.38 0.73
C LEU A 59 1.36 -8.87 1.78
N ASN A 60 0.70 -10.01 1.59
CA ASN A 60 -0.35 -10.47 2.51
C ASN A 60 -0.01 -11.80 3.22
N SER A 61 1.24 -12.27 3.12
CA SER A 61 1.72 -13.45 3.85
C SER A 61 1.99 -13.14 5.32
N THR A 62 1.28 -13.80 6.23
CA THR A 62 1.44 -13.64 7.69
C THR A 62 2.60 -14.44 8.27
N THR A 63 3.13 -15.42 7.53
CA THR A 63 4.25 -16.26 7.97
C THR A 63 5.61 -15.78 7.45
N SER A 64 5.60 -14.90 6.44
CA SER A 64 6.82 -14.36 5.84
C SER A 64 7.43 -13.27 6.74
N TYR A 65 8.68 -13.50 7.18
CA TYR A 65 9.46 -12.50 7.91
C TYR A 65 9.59 -11.20 7.11
N ILE A 66 9.88 -11.29 5.81
CA ILE A 66 10.07 -10.15 4.91
C ILE A 66 8.80 -9.32 4.83
N THR A 67 7.65 -9.97 4.66
CA THR A 67 6.36 -9.28 4.59
C THR A 67 6.11 -8.52 5.88
N ARG A 68 6.27 -9.17 7.03
CA ARG A 68 6.14 -8.53 8.35
C ARG A 68 7.08 -7.33 8.50
N ASP A 69 8.32 -7.46 8.06
CA ASP A 69 9.34 -6.40 8.12
C ASP A 69 8.95 -5.18 7.29
N ILE A 70 8.45 -5.37 6.06
CA ILE A 70 7.93 -4.29 5.21
C ILE A 70 6.83 -3.50 5.93
N TRP A 71 5.83 -4.21 6.46
CA TRP A 71 4.70 -3.58 7.15
C TRP A 71 5.12 -2.88 8.45
N ASN A 72 6.00 -3.51 9.23
CA ASN A 72 6.53 -2.95 10.46
C ASN A 72 7.36 -1.68 10.18
N TYR A 73 8.26 -1.73 9.20
CA TYR A 73 9.07 -0.59 8.79
C TYR A 73 8.20 0.56 8.29
N SER A 74 7.22 0.26 7.43
CA SER A 74 6.26 1.24 6.91
C SER A 74 5.51 1.94 8.03
N ARG A 75 4.96 1.20 9.00
CA ARG A 75 4.26 1.77 10.16
C ARG A 75 5.20 2.59 11.04
N LEU A 76 6.37 2.06 11.39
CA LEU A 76 7.27 2.71 12.35
C LEU A 76 8.01 3.91 11.78
N ASN A 77 8.22 4.00 10.47
CA ASN A 77 9.00 5.09 9.88
C ASN A 77 8.14 6.10 9.11
N LEU A 78 6.99 5.69 8.56
CA LEU A 78 6.19 6.53 7.66
C LEU A 78 4.84 6.95 8.25
N ASP A 79 4.42 6.40 9.39
CA ASP A 79 3.22 6.84 10.11
C ASP A 79 3.61 7.50 11.45
N GLU A 80 3.27 8.77 11.64
CA GLU A 80 3.63 9.53 12.85
C GLU A 80 2.78 9.14 14.07
N HIS A 81 1.59 8.61 13.86
CA HIS A 81 0.58 8.43 14.90
C HIS A 81 0.56 7.02 15.49
N MET A 82 1.09 6.02 14.78
CA MET A 82 0.93 4.60 15.12
C MET A 82 2.26 3.92 15.43
N LYS A 83 2.87 4.28 16.57
CA LYS A 83 4.14 3.68 17.05
C LYS A 83 3.97 2.50 18.02
N LEU A 84 2.73 2.12 18.34
CA LEU A 84 2.44 1.02 19.27
C LEU A 84 2.72 -0.34 18.63
N ASP A 85 3.20 -1.30 19.41
CA ASP A 85 3.33 -2.68 18.96
C ASP A 85 1.96 -3.38 18.87
N PRO A 86 1.83 -4.39 18.00
CA PRO A 86 0.66 -5.25 17.95
C PRO A 86 0.39 -5.90 19.33
N PRO A 87 -0.87 -6.00 19.78
CA PRO A 87 -1.23 -6.77 20.96
C PRO A 87 -0.76 -8.22 20.85
N GLU A 88 -0.46 -8.86 21.99
CA GLU A 88 -0.02 -10.25 22.03
C GLU A 88 -0.96 -11.16 21.24
N GLY A 89 -0.39 -11.95 20.32
CA GLY A 89 -1.11 -12.89 19.46
C GLY A 89 -1.83 -12.26 18.26
N MET A 90 -1.60 -10.98 17.95
CA MET A 90 -2.04 -10.33 16.71
C MET A 90 -0.85 -10.11 15.77
N ASP A 91 -1.00 -10.40 14.48
CA ASP A 91 0.05 -10.12 13.49
C ASP A 91 0.06 -8.64 13.07
N GLU A 92 1.22 -8.20 12.57
CA GLU A 92 1.47 -6.82 12.13
C GLU A 92 0.46 -6.33 11.09
N ILE A 93 0.09 -7.17 10.13
CA ILE A 93 -0.79 -6.81 9.02
C ILE A 93 -2.21 -6.60 9.55
N SER A 94 -2.72 -7.53 10.37
CA SER A 94 -4.04 -7.40 10.99
C SER A 94 -4.12 -6.17 11.90
N PHE A 95 -3.05 -5.90 12.66
CA PHE A 95 -2.95 -4.73 13.52
C PHE A 95 -3.03 -3.43 12.73
N ILE A 96 -2.24 -3.31 11.66
CA ILE A 96 -2.23 -2.16 10.75
C ILE A 96 -3.58 -2.00 10.05
N LYS A 97 -4.18 -3.09 9.55
CA LYS A 97 -5.50 -3.05 8.93
C LYS A 97 -6.55 -2.50 9.88
N LEU A 98 -6.62 -3.02 11.10
CA LEU A 98 -7.59 -2.58 12.10
C LEU A 98 -7.39 -1.12 12.53
N SER A 99 -6.13 -0.70 12.72
CA SER A 99 -5.78 0.64 13.18
C SER A 99 -5.89 1.72 12.10
N LEU A 100 -5.26 1.49 10.96
CA LEU A 100 -4.97 2.50 9.96
C LEU A 100 -5.87 2.44 8.74
N ILE A 101 -6.34 1.25 8.34
CA ILE A 101 -6.99 1.06 7.03
C ILE A 101 -8.51 0.94 7.19
N GLU A 102 -8.96 0.01 8.01
CA GLU A 102 -10.37 -0.27 8.22
C GLU A 102 -10.98 0.82 9.10
N LYS A 103 -11.69 1.79 8.49
CA LYS A 103 -12.30 2.90 9.23
C LYS A 103 -13.76 2.68 9.62
N LYS A 104 -14.45 1.75 8.97
CA LYS A 104 -15.89 1.50 9.16
C LYS A 104 -16.14 0.47 10.26
N CYS A 105 -17.37 0.42 10.77
CA CYS A 105 -17.77 -0.61 11.71
C CYS A 105 -17.64 -1.98 11.03
N GLN A 106 -16.90 -2.92 11.60
CA GLN A 106 -16.67 -4.22 10.96
C GLN A 106 -17.93 -5.09 10.87
N ILE A 107 -18.98 -4.75 11.62
CA ILE A 107 -20.27 -5.46 11.58
C ILE A 107 -21.22 -4.81 10.58
N CYS A 108 -21.73 -3.61 10.89
CA CYS A 108 -22.79 -3.00 10.08
C CYS A 108 -22.26 -2.25 8.86
N LYS A 109 -20.93 -2.10 8.75
CA LYS A 109 -20.24 -1.38 7.67
C LYS A 109 -20.60 0.11 7.53
N ASN A 110 -21.39 0.64 8.46
CA ASN A 110 -21.72 2.05 8.53
C ASN A 110 -20.57 2.86 9.15
N ASP A 111 -20.49 4.13 8.76
CA ASP A 111 -19.53 5.16 9.16
C ASP A 111 -20.19 6.47 9.63
N GLU A 112 -21.52 6.49 9.84
CA GLU A 112 -22.27 7.61 10.45
C GLU A 112 -21.68 8.10 11.79
N GLU A 113 -21.20 7.17 12.62
CA GLU A 113 -20.43 7.45 13.84
C GLU A 113 -19.03 6.89 13.67
N ILE A 114 -18.00 7.65 14.05
CA ILE A 114 -16.60 7.20 14.03
C ILE A 114 -16.47 5.95 14.92
N PRO A 115 -16.28 4.75 14.35
CA PRO A 115 -16.22 3.51 15.11
C PRO A 115 -14.94 3.41 15.92
N LYS A 116 -15.04 2.94 17.16
CA LYS A 116 -13.90 2.74 18.06
C LYS A 116 -13.29 1.36 17.90
N ILE A 117 -11.97 1.26 18.04
CA ILE A 117 -11.28 -0.02 18.13
C ILE A 117 -11.35 -0.50 19.58
N TYR A 118 -11.91 -1.68 19.78
CA TYR A 118 -11.91 -2.37 21.06
C TYR A 118 -10.78 -3.39 21.05
N TRP A 119 -9.60 -2.98 21.51
CA TRP A 119 -8.35 -3.75 21.37
C TRP A 119 -8.40 -5.15 21.97
N VAL A 120 -9.05 -5.31 23.13
CA VAL A 120 -9.24 -6.61 23.78
C VAL A 120 -9.98 -7.60 22.87
N PHE A 121 -10.95 -7.10 22.10
CA PHE A 121 -11.75 -7.89 21.17
C PHE A 121 -11.21 -7.87 19.74
N ARG A 122 -10.15 -7.09 19.47
CA ARG A 122 -9.52 -6.95 18.16
C ARG A 122 -10.52 -6.58 17.04
N VAL A 123 -11.49 -5.73 17.37
CA VAL A 123 -12.59 -5.37 16.47
C VAL A 123 -12.90 -3.87 16.54
N ARG A 124 -13.28 -3.30 15.40
CA ARG A 124 -13.76 -1.93 15.29
C ARG A 124 -15.28 -1.90 15.20
N LEU A 125 -15.93 -1.25 16.17
CA LEU A 125 -17.39 -1.21 16.29
C LEU A 125 -17.90 0.23 16.51
N CYS A 126 -19.04 0.55 15.90
CA CYS A 126 -19.83 1.72 16.31
C CYS A 126 -20.50 1.46 17.66
N THR A 127 -20.96 2.51 18.34
CA THR A 127 -21.53 2.41 19.68
C THR A 127 -22.77 1.51 19.70
N LYS A 128 -23.62 1.58 18.65
CA LYS A 128 -24.79 0.71 18.50
C LYS A 128 -24.41 -0.78 18.43
N CYS A 129 -23.41 -1.12 17.61
CA CYS A 129 -23.00 -2.53 17.44
C CYS A 129 -22.27 -3.08 18.67
N PHE A 130 -21.55 -2.23 19.39
CA PHE A 130 -20.92 -2.60 20.66
C PHE A 130 -21.98 -2.90 21.72
N ARG A 131 -22.94 -1.99 21.92
CA ARG A 131 -23.98 -2.17 22.94
C ARG A 131 -24.77 -3.44 22.72
N ASN A 132 -25.22 -3.68 21.49
CA ASN A 132 -26.02 -4.86 21.17
C ASN A 132 -25.30 -6.21 21.36
N ARG A 133 -23.96 -6.23 21.48
CA ARG A 133 -23.18 -7.48 21.55
C ARG A 133 -22.42 -7.67 22.85
N VAL A 134 -22.03 -6.60 23.52
CA VAL A 134 -21.08 -6.64 24.63
C VAL A 134 -21.74 -6.21 25.94
N THR A 135 -22.58 -5.18 25.91
CA THR A 135 -23.30 -4.73 27.11
C THR A 135 -24.70 -5.32 27.07
N MET A 136 -24.89 -6.45 27.75
CA MET A 136 -26.22 -7.02 27.98
C MET A 136 -27.17 -5.99 28.59
#